data_AF-A0A7Z9UCL3-F1
#
_entry.id   AF-A0A7Z9UCL3-F1
#
_cell.length_a   1.000
_cell.length_b   1.000
_cell.length_c   1.000
_cell.angle_alpha   90.00
_cell.angle_beta   90.00
_cell.angle_gamma   90.00
#
_symmetry.space_group_name_H-M   'P 1'
#
loop_
_entity.id
_entity.type
_entity.pdbx_description
1 polymer ?
#
loop_
_entity_poly.entity_id
_entity_poly.type
_entity_poly.pdbx_seq_one_letter_code
_entity_poly.pdbx_strand_id
1 'polypeptide(L)'
;MASAASDRNLLIGILALQMEFVDRGQLIAAMNSWVLEKQTPLIEILKRDATLTDSDMELLEAVVSRHVARHDNDVTQSLASLQATATISADLAELADADISGSLAAAGCNETITLS
;
A
#
# COMPACT_ATOMS: atom_id res chain seq x y z
N MET A 1 3.27 15.65 4.59
CA MET A 1 3.14 15.12 3.21
C MET A 1 3.54 13.67 3.30
N ALA A 2 2.69 12.75 2.87
CA ALA A 2 3.10 11.36 2.77
C ALA A 2 4.31 11.25 1.85
N SER A 3 5.29 10.44 2.25
CA SER A 3 6.45 10.18 1.42
C SER A 3 6.07 9.24 0.26
N ALA A 4 6.69 9.43 -0.91
CA ALA A 4 6.48 8.53 -2.05
C ALA A 4 6.80 7.05 -1.72
N ALA A 5 7.66 6.81 -0.73
CA ALA A 5 7.95 5.47 -0.22
C ALA A 5 6.76 4.88 0.55
N SER A 6 6.08 5.69 1.37
CA SER A 6 4.87 5.31 2.11
C SER A 6 3.73 4.96 1.16
N ASP A 7 3.48 5.80 0.15
CA ASP A 7 2.44 5.55 -0.87
C ASP A 7 2.73 4.26 -1.64
N ARG A 8 3.99 4.04 -2.03
CA ARG A 8 4.40 2.83 -2.75
C ARG A 8 4.24 1.57 -1.88
N ASN A 9 4.58 1.64 -0.60
CA ASN A 9 4.43 0.52 0.32
C ASN A 9 2.94 0.16 0.50
N LEU A 10 2.07 1.16 0.66
CA LEU A 10 0.63 0.91 0.74
C LEU A 10 0.07 0.32 -0.55
N LEU A 11 0.54 0.79 -1.71
CA LEU A 11 0.16 0.25 -3.00
C LEU A 11 0.54 -1.24 -3.13
N ILE A 12 1.77 -1.59 -2.73
CA ILE A 12 2.24 -2.98 -2.69
C ILE A 12 1.37 -3.83 -1.77
N GLY A 13 1.11 -3.33 -0.55
CA GLY A 13 0.32 -4.05 0.45
C GLY A 13 -1.13 -4.30 0.03
N ILE A 14 -1.79 -3.31 -0.57
CA ILE A 14 -3.18 -3.42 -1.05
C ILE A 14 -3.26 -4.41 -2.23
N LEU A 15 -2.33 -4.32 -3.18
CA LEU A 15 -2.30 -5.23 -4.32
C LEU A 15 -2.00 -6.68 -3.89
N ALA A 16 -1.10 -6.87 -2.93
CA ALA A 16 -0.80 -8.19 -2.38
C ALA A 16 -2.06 -8.82 -1.73
N LEU A 17 -2.84 -8.02 -0.99
CA LEU A 17 -4.09 -8.48 -0.39
C LEU A 17 -5.17 -8.78 -1.45
N GLN A 18 -5.31 -7.94 -2.47
CA GLN A 18 -6.29 -8.13 -3.54
C GLN A 18 -5.98 -9.35 -4.41
N MET A 19 -4.70 -9.70 -4.55
CA MET A 19 -4.23 -10.89 -5.26
C MET A 19 -4.17 -12.13 -4.37
N GLU A 20 -4.64 -12.04 -3.12
CA GLU A 20 -4.64 -13.13 -2.13
C GLU A 20 -3.25 -13.70 -1.81
N PHE A 21 -2.19 -12.93 -2.05
CA PHE A 21 -0.83 -13.31 -1.67
C PHE A 21 -0.57 -13.19 -0.17
N VAL A 22 -1.24 -12.23 0.47
CA VAL A 22 -1.15 -11.99 1.90
C VAL A 22 -2.56 -11.85 2.46
N ASP A 23 -2.76 -12.29 3.69
CA ASP A 23 -3.98 -11.99 4.43
C ASP A 23 -3.88 -10.64 5.17
N ARG A 24 -5.01 -10.17 5.68
CA ARG A 24 -5.10 -8.90 6.44
C ARG A 24 -4.12 -8.85 7.61
N GLY A 25 -4.02 -9.91 8.40
CA GLY A 25 -3.14 -10.00 9.55
C GLY A 25 -1.67 -9.95 9.16
N GLN A 26 -1.29 -10.63 8.08
CA GLN A 26 0.07 -10.57 7.51
C GLN A 26 0.42 -9.16 7.03
N LEU A 27 -0.51 -8.47 6.36
CA LEU A 27 -0.30 -7.09 5.93
C LEU A 27 -0.11 -6.15 7.14
N ILE A 28 -0.96 -6.26 8.17
CA ILE A 28 -0.86 -5.43 9.38
C ILE A 28 0.46 -5.70 10.11
N ALA A 29 0.88 -6.96 10.23
CA ALA A 29 2.15 -7.32 10.85
C ALA A 29 3.35 -6.73 10.10
N ALA A 30 3.37 -6.86 8.77
CA ALA A 30 4.43 -6.29 7.94
C ALA A 30 4.47 -4.76 8.00
N MET A 31 3.31 -4.10 8.02
CA MET A 31 3.22 -2.65 8.17
C MET A 31 3.71 -2.16 9.54
N ASN A 32 3.41 -2.90 10.62
CA ASN A 32 3.98 -2.62 11.95
C ASN A 32 5.51 -2.73 11.94
N SER A 33 6.04 -3.82 11.37
CA SER A 33 7.49 -3.99 11.21
C SER A 33 8.10 -2.86 10.37
N TRP A 34 7.41 -2.41 9.32
CA TRP A 34 7.87 -1.31 8.48
C TRP A 34 7.91 0.03 9.23
N VAL A 35 6.94 0.31 10.10
CA VAL A 35 6.96 1.53 10.92
C VAL A 35 8.18 1.57 11.84
N LEU A 36 8.64 0.40 12.30
CA LEU A 36 9.86 0.25 13.10
C LEU A 36 11.13 0.24 12.23
N GLU A 37 11.06 -0.33 11.03
CA GLU A 37 12.15 -0.50 10.08
C GLU A 37 11.95 0.34 8.81
N LYS A 38 11.72 1.66 8.94
CA LYS A 38 11.40 2.58 7.82
C LYS A 38 12.42 2.59 6.67
N GLN A 39 13.66 2.15 6.92
CA GLN A 39 14.72 2.04 5.93
C GLN A 39 14.57 0.81 5.03
N THR A 40 13.79 -0.18 5.47
CA THR A 40 13.54 -1.43 4.75
C THR A 40 12.26 -1.28 3.93
N PRO A 41 12.25 -1.61 2.62
CA PRO A 41 11.02 -1.62 1.83
C PRO A 41 10.02 -2.65 2.37
N LEU A 42 8.71 -2.36 2.29
CA LEU A 42 7.68 -3.30 2.77
C LEU A 42 7.78 -4.67 2.07
N ILE A 43 8.17 -4.69 0.79
CA ILE A 43 8.30 -5.94 0.03
C ILE A 43 9.38 -6.87 0.61
N GLU A 44 10.47 -6.31 1.13
CA GLU A 44 11.53 -7.08 1.79
C GLU A 44 11.06 -7.63 3.15
N ILE A 45 10.20 -6.88 3.85
CA ILE A 45 9.59 -7.32 5.11
C ILE A 45 8.61 -8.48 4.85
N LEU A 46 7.74 -8.34 3.85
CA LEU A 46 6.80 -9.39 3.45
C LEU A 46 7.52 -10.66 2.96
N LYS A 47 8.69 -10.51 2.33
CA LYS A 47 9.58 -11.61 1.96
C LYS A 47 10.17 -12.29 3.20
N ARG A 48 10.67 -11.51 4.16
CA ARG A 48 11.30 -12.03 5.40
C ARG A 48 10.31 -12.84 6.23
N ASP A 49 9.05 -12.42 6.26
CA ASP A 49 7.99 -13.09 7.00
C ASP A 49 7.44 -14.35 6.28
N ALA A 50 8.12 -14.78 5.19
CA ALA A 50 7.87 -16.01 4.43
C ALA A 50 6.48 -16.10 3.78
N THR A 51 5.84 -14.95 3.58
CA THR A 51 4.51 -14.85 2.98
C THR A 51 4.56 -14.85 1.45
N LEU A 52 5.68 -14.38 0.87
CA LEU A 52 5.87 -14.24 -0.57
C LEU A 52 7.10 -15.02 -1.04
N THR A 53 6.96 -15.81 -2.11
CA THR A 53 8.11 -16.37 -2.83
C THR A 53 8.76 -15.32 -3.73
N ASP A 54 10.00 -15.57 -4.19
CA ASP A 54 10.65 -14.69 -5.17
C ASP A 54 9.81 -14.48 -6.44
N SER A 55 9.06 -15.52 -6.86
CA SER A 55 8.16 -15.43 -8.02
C SER A 55 6.91 -14.59 -7.75
N ASP A 56 6.34 -14.66 -6.54
CA ASP A 56 5.21 -13.82 -6.16
C ASP A 56 5.63 -12.35 -6.07
N MET A 57 6.85 -12.08 -5.62
CA MET A 57 7.43 -10.73 -5.62
C MET A 57 7.59 -10.16 -7.03
N GLU A 58 8.18 -10.91 -7.96
CA GLU A 58 8.32 -10.46 -9.35
C GLU A 58 6.96 -10.12 -9.99
N LEU A 59 5.95 -10.95 -9.72
CA LEU A 59 4.60 -10.70 -10.20
C LEU A 59 4.00 -9.43 -9.56
N LEU A 60 4.13 -9.29 -8.25
CA LEU A 60 3.62 -8.13 -7.51
C LEU A 60 4.29 -6.83 -7.97
N GLU A 61 5.60 -6.82 -8.15
CA GLU A 61 6.33 -5.66 -8.67
C GLU A 61 5.93 -5.30 -10.11
N ALA A 62 5.68 -6.30 -10.95
CA ALA A 62 5.20 -6.07 -12.31
C ALA A 62 3.80 -5.45 -12.31
N VAL A 63 2.91 -5.92 -11.44
CA VAL A 63 1.56 -5.35 -11.28
C VAL A 63 1.62 -3.93 -10.74
N VAL A 64 2.44 -3.67 -9.72
CA VAL A 64 2.65 -2.32 -9.15
C VAL A 64 3.15 -1.37 -10.23
N SER A 65 4.21 -1.75 -10.95
CA SER A 65 4.80 -0.98 -12.03
C SER A 65 3.78 -0.66 -13.13
N ARG A 66 2.96 -1.65 -13.51
CA ARG A 66 1.89 -1.48 -14.50
C ARG A 66 0.77 -0.56 -14.01
N HIS A 67 0.40 -0.66 -12.74
CA HIS A 67 -0.62 0.18 -12.13
C HIS A 67 -0.14 1.64 -12.08
N VAL A 68 1.09 1.86 -11.63
CA VAL A 68 1.72 3.20 -11.62
C VAL A 68 1.81 3.80 -13.01
N ALA A 69 2.24 3.02 -14.01
CA ALA A 69 2.30 3.47 -15.40
C ALA A 69 0.91 3.83 -15.98
N ARG A 70 -0.17 3.20 -15.49
CA ARG A 70 -1.54 3.48 -15.92
C ARG A 70 -2.07 4.83 -15.40
N HIS A 71 -1.50 5.33 -14.30
CA HIS A 71 -1.89 6.59 -13.65
C HIS A 71 -0.80 7.65 -13.78
N ASP A 72 -0.27 7.83 -15.00
CA ASP A 72 0.73 8.85 -15.33
C ASP A 72 2.04 8.79 -14.52
N ASN A 73 2.41 7.61 -14.02
CA ASN A 73 3.53 7.37 -13.11
C ASN A 73 3.39 8.05 -11.74
N ASP A 74 2.17 8.38 -11.35
CA ASP A 74 1.85 8.98 -10.07
C ASP A 74 1.38 7.91 -9.08
N VAL A 75 2.22 7.61 -8.09
CA VAL A 75 1.94 6.58 -7.08
C VAL A 75 0.74 6.97 -6.20
N THR A 76 0.56 8.25 -5.91
CA THR A 76 -0.55 8.75 -5.09
C THR A 76 -1.87 8.61 -5.84
N GLN A 77 -1.91 8.95 -7.13
CA GLN A 77 -3.10 8.72 -7.97
C GLN A 77 -3.39 7.22 -8.17
N SER A 78 -2.33 6.43 -8.33
CA SER A 78 -2.44 4.97 -8.41
C SER A 78 -3.07 4.39 -7.15
N LEU A 79 -2.64 4.86 -5.98
CA LEU A 79 -3.19 4.48 -4.69
C LEU A 79 -4.65 4.95 -4.53
N ALA A 80 -4.97 6.18 -4.92
CA ALA A 80 -6.33 6.71 -4.87
C ALA A 80 -7.31 5.96 -5.80
N SER A 81 -6.83 5.44 -6.92
CA SER A 81 -7.64 4.63 -7.83
C SER A 81 -7.99 3.25 -7.27
N LEU A 82 -7.11 2.69 -6.43
CA LEU A 82 -7.43 1.55 -5.59
C LEU A 82 -8.20 2.12 -4.41
N GLN A 83 -9.49 2.42 -4.60
CA GLN A 83 -10.41 2.81 -3.52
C GLN A 83 -10.13 1.90 -2.33
N ALA A 84 -9.31 2.39 -1.40
CA ALA A 84 -8.58 1.53 -0.49
C ALA A 84 -9.64 0.79 0.28
N THR A 85 -9.69 -0.52 0.07
CA THR A 85 -10.81 -1.38 0.49
C THR A 85 -11.15 -0.98 1.92
N ALA A 86 -12.28 -0.29 2.10
CA ALA A 86 -12.59 0.51 3.29
C ALA A 86 -12.52 -0.30 4.60
N THR A 87 -12.47 -1.63 4.44
CA THR A 87 -12.29 -2.60 5.47
C THR A 87 -10.90 -2.57 6.12
N ILE A 88 -9.76 -2.37 5.42
CA ILE A 88 -8.41 -2.38 6.06
C ILE A 88 -7.89 -1.00 6.47
N SER A 89 -8.49 0.08 5.96
CA SER A 89 -8.01 1.44 6.22
C SER A 89 -8.09 1.81 7.69
N ALA A 90 -9.11 1.31 8.41
CA ALA A 90 -9.24 1.48 9.86
C ALA A 90 -8.07 0.83 10.62
N ASP A 91 -7.75 -0.44 10.30
CA ASP A 91 -6.64 -1.16 10.94
C ASP A 91 -5.28 -0.48 10.66
N LEU A 92 -5.09 0.02 9.43
CA LEU A 92 -3.87 0.73 9.07
C LEU A 92 -3.78 2.12 9.72
N ALA A 93 -4.90 2.79 9.99
CA ALA A 93 -4.93 4.05 10.72
C ALA A 93 -4.55 3.89 12.20
N GLU A 94 -4.80 2.72 12.79
CA GLU A 94 -4.40 2.41 14.17
C GLU A 94 -2.88 2.28 14.36
N LEU A 95 -2.11 2.13 13.27
CA LEU A 95 -0.64 2.07 13.31
C LEU A 95 0.01 3.39 13.75
N ALA A 96 -0.78 4.46 13.94
CA ALA A 96 -0.38 5.76 14.45
C ALA A 96 0.79 6.43 13.70
N ASP A 97 0.96 6.04 12.43
CA ASP A 97 2.01 6.56 11.57
C ASP A 97 1.49 7.72 10.73
N ALA A 98 2.15 8.88 10.82
CA ALA A 98 1.72 10.10 10.15
C ALA A 98 1.80 9.99 8.62
N ASP A 99 2.74 9.19 8.13
CA ASP A 99 2.94 8.91 6.72
C ASP A 99 1.81 8.03 6.17
N ILE A 100 1.51 6.90 6.83
CA ILE A 100 0.38 6.03 6.48
C ILE A 100 -0.95 6.79 6.53
N SER A 101 -1.17 7.56 7.59
CA SER A 101 -2.39 8.36 7.76
C SER A 101 -2.54 9.40 6.66
N GLY A 102 -1.43 10.03 6.24
CA GLY A 102 -1.40 10.98 5.13
C GLY A 102 -1.74 10.34 3.78
N SER A 103 -1.19 9.16 3.51
CA SER A 103 -1.47 8.39 2.28
C SER A 103 -2.92 7.89 2.23
N LEU A 104 -3.44 7.36 3.35
CA LEU A 104 -4.82 6.92 3.46
C LEU A 104 -5.81 8.09 3.29
N ALA A 105 -5.50 9.24 3.87
CA ALA A 105 -6.29 10.45 3.67
C ALA A 105 -6.26 10.88 2.20
N ALA A 106 -5.10 10.89 1.55
CA ALA A 106 -4.98 11.23 0.13
C ALA A 106 -5.76 10.24 -0.78
N ALA A 107 -5.73 8.95 -0.46
CA ALA A 107 -6.45 7.92 -1.20
C ALA A 107 -7.98 7.96 -0.95
N GLY A 108 -8.41 8.30 0.27
CA GLY A 108 -9.83 8.43 0.65
C GLY A 108 -10.45 9.79 0.30
N CYS A 109 -9.66 10.82 0.03
CA CYS A 109 -10.14 12.17 -0.31
C CYS A 109 -10.65 12.33 -1.75
N ASN A 110 -10.93 11.25 -2.49
CA ASN A 110 -11.41 11.33 -3.87
C ASN A 110 -12.95 11.39 -4.03
N GLU A 111 -13.66 12.04 -3.11
CA GLU A 111 -15.11 12.23 -3.24
C GLU A 111 -15.56 13.64 -2.83
N THR A 112 -14.99 14.70 -3.42
CA THR A 112 -15.67 16.01 -3.49
C THR A 112 -15.23 16.88 -4.66
N ILE A 113 -15.35 16.40 -5.90
CA ILE A 113 -15.52 17.30 -7.05
C ILE A 113 -16.61 16.74 -7.98
N THR A 114 -17.86 16.98 -7.60
CA THR A 114 -18.92 17.23 -8.58
C THR A 114 -19.56 18.55 -8.22
N LEU A 115 -19.01 19.61 -8.83
CA LEU A 115 -19.76 20.82 -9.16
C LEU A 115 -20.81 20.43 -10.21
N SER A 116 -22.09 20.57 -9.89
CA SER A 116 -23.18 20.98 -10.79
C SER A 116 -24.44 21.27 -9.98
#